data_AF-A0A421CN76-F1
#
_entry.id   AF-A0A421CN76-F1
#
_cell.length_a   1.000
_cell.length_b   1.000
_cell.length_c   1.000
_cell.angle_alpha   90.00
_cell.angle_beta   90.00
_cell.angle_gamma   90.00
#
_symmetry.space_group_name_H-M   'P 1'
#
loop_
_entity.id
_entity.type
_entity.pdbx_description
1 polymer ?
#
loop_
_entity_poly.entity_id
_entity_poly.type
_entity_poly.pdbx_seq_one_letter_code
_entity_poly.pdbx_strand_id
1 'polypeptide(L)'
;MKFFDRNDELAFFEGLTKRKSKKMVALFGRRRIGKTTLLKKVYPDAQYFFVDTRSSETLLKDFSSQIFEGSFDSWEGFFRALFRLQEVVIFDEFQNFMRVDQSVFSILQKVWDENSGRGLLILCGSYVGMMKRIFLDQKAPLFGRCDHKVELNQFRFREALEMMRSFGYSFEEAVEWYSVLGGIPQYLWLLEEKASFEMKIRELFFNRFSPLREEGKNLLVGEFGTEHPGYFSILEAVELRAFLVERLLDVEDSRR
;
A
#
# COMPACT_ATOMS: atom_id res chain seq x y z
N MET A 1 4.26 14.15 -13.31
CA MET A 1 4.39 12.68 -13.26
C MET A 1 3.28 12.06 -14.08
N LYS A 2 3.63 11.31 -15.13
CA LYS A 2 2.67 10.59 -15.99
C LYS A 2 1.99 9.46 -15.19
N PHE A 3 0.76 9.09 -15.52
CA PHE A 3 0.11 7.92 -14.90
C PHE A 3 0.25 6.74 -15.86
N PHE A 4 0.73 5.60 -15.37
CA PHE A 4 0.98 4.40 -16.17
C PHE A 4 0.07 3.26 -15.72
N ASP A 5 -0.44 2.51 -16.70
CA ASP A 5 -1.25 1.30 -16.51
C ASP A 5 -2.49 1.52 -15.60
N ARG A 6 -2.99 0.47 -14.93
CA ARG A 6 -4.14 0.44 -14.03
C ARG A 6 -5.51 0.58 -14.70
N ASN A 7 -5.64 0.23 -15.97
CA ASN A 7 -6.90 0.40 -16.71
C ASN A 7 -8.04 -0.41 -16.08
N ASP A 8 -7.77 -1.65 -15.67
CA ASP A 8 -8.77 -2.52 -15.05
C ASP A 8 -9.18 -1.99 -13.67
N GLU A 9 -8.22 -1.54 -12.86
CA GLU A 9 -8.49 -0.96 -11.55
C GLU A 9 -9.25 0.38 -11.67
N LEU A 10 -8.87 1.24 -12.61
CA LEU A 10 -9.59 2.49 -12.91
C LEU A 10 -11.05 2.20 -13.28
N ALA A 11 -11.27 1.30 -14.25
CA ALA A 11 -12.62 0.94 -14.69
C ALA A 11 -13.45 0.33 -13.54
N PHE A 12 -12.83 -0.49 -12.69
CA PHE A 12 -13.47 -1.04 -11.50
C PHE A 12 -13.93 0.07 -10.53
N PHE A 13 -13.02 0.97 -10.14
CA PHE A 13 -13.35 2.02 -9.17
C PHE A 13 -14.37 3.01 -9.76
N GLU A 14 -14.19 3.48 -11.00
CA GLU A 14 -15.17 4.34 -11.69
C GLU A 14 -16.58 3.71 -11.79
N GLY A 15 -16.65 2.38 -11.83
CA GLY A 15 -17.92 1.65 -11.83
C GLY A 15 -18.65 1.63 -10.48
N LEU A 16 -17.97 1.91 -9.36
CA LEU A 16 -18.56 1.84 -8.02
C LEU A 16 -19.49 3.01 -7.71
N THR A 17 -19.13 4.23 -8.14
CA THR A 17 -19.94 5.44 -7.90
C THR A 17 -21.25 5.46 -8.69
N LYS A 18 -21.34 4.67 -9.77
CA LYS A 18 -22.57 4.54 -10.57
C LYS A 18 -23.65 3.69 -9.89
N ARG A 19 -23.35 3.04 -8.77
CA ARG A 19 -24.26 2.11 -8.08
C ARG A 19 -25.20 2.85 -7.12
N LYS A 20 -26.39 2.28 -6.88
CA LYS A 20 -27.44 2.88 -6.04
C LYS A 20 -27.34 2.52 -4.55
N SER A 21 -26.42 1.65 -4.15
CA SER A 21 -26.25 1.17 -2.77
C SER A 21 -24.89 1.59 -2.24
N LYS A 22 -24.77 1.82 -0.92
CA LYS A 22 -23.46 1.97 -0.26
C LYS A 22 -22.51 0.83 -0.60
N LYS A 23 -21.21 1.13 -0.67
CA LYS A 23 -20.15 0.14 -0.93
C LYS A 23 -18.96 0.34 -0.01
N MET A 24 -18.50 -0.76 0.58
CA MET A 24 -17.25 -0.81 1.34
C MET A 24 -16.21 -1.61 0.57
N VAL A 25 -15.05 -1.00 0.33
CA VAL A 25 -13.94 -1.61 -0.40
C VAL A 25 -12.71 -1.66 0.50
N ALA A 26 -12.15 -2.84 0.68
CA ALA A 26 -10.79 -3.00 1.21
C ALA A 26 -9.80 -2.98 0.05
N LEU A 27 -8.93 -1.96 -0.03
CA LEU A 27 -7.86 -1.87 -1.02
C LEU A 27 -6.50 -2.06 -0.34
N PHE A 28 -5.84 -3.17 -0.61
CA PHE A 28 -4.53 -3.44 -0.02
C PHE A 28 -3.51 -3.78 -1.09
N GLY A 29 -2.24 -3.63 -0.74
CA GLY A 29 -1.14 -3.86 -1.66
C GLY A 29 0.12 -3.27 -1.06
N ARG A 30 1.29 -3.74 -1.51
CA ARG A 30 2.57 -3.35 -0.91
C ARG A 30 2.74 -1.83 -0.86
N ARG A 31 3.58 -1.36 0.06
CA ARG A 31 4.01 0.04 0.09
C ARG A 31 4.56 0.43 -1.30
N ARG A 32 4.36 1.68 -1.72
CA ARG A 32 4.86 2.23 -3.00
C ARG A 32 4.23 1.67 -4.29
N ILE A 33 3.17 0.86 -4.17
CA ILE A 33 2.48 0.27 -5.34
C ILE A 33 1.56 1.22 -6.12
N GLY A 34 1.34 2.43 -5.60
CA GLY A 34 0.52 3.46 -6.25
C GLY A 34 -0.95 3.54 -5.79
N LYS A 35 -1.32 2.96 -4.64
CA LYS A 35 -2.70 3.01 -4.09
C LYS A 35 -3.26 4.43 -4.00
N THR A 36 -2.55 5.31 -3.30
CA THR A 36 -2.97 6.70 -3.09
C THR A 36 -3.06 7.47 -4.41
N THR A 37 -2.09 7.24 -5.32
CA THR A 37 -2.09 7.85 -6.66
C THR A 37 -3.30 7.40 -7.49
N LEU A 38 -3.62 6.11 -7.47
CA LEU A 38 -4.80 5.55 -8.13
C LEU A 38 -6.08 6.18 -7.58
N LEU A 39 -6.27 6.17 -6.26
CA LEU A 39 -7.48 6.67 -5.63
C LEU A 39 -7.68 8.18 -5.83
N LYS A 40 -6.62 9.00 -5.72
CA LYS A 40 -6.68 10.45 -5.98
C LYS A 40 -7.00 10.76 -7.45
N LYS A 41 -6.60 9.88 -8.37
CA LYS A 41 -6.93 10.03 -9.80
C LYS A 41 -8.40 9.72 -10.07
N VAL A 42 -8.95 8.69 -9.43
CA VAL A 42 -10.37 8.30 -9.63
C VAL A 42 -11.33 9.22 -8.87
N TYR A 43 -10.97 9.63 -7.66
CA TYR A 43 -11.82 10.42 -6.77
C TYR A 43 -11.09 11.68 -6.28
N PRO A 44 -10.93 12.70 -7.14
CA PRO A 44 -10.25 13.94 -6.75
C PRO A 44 -10.97 14.68 -5.61
N ASP A 45 -12.29 14.56 -5.53
CA ASP A 45 -13.14 15.24 -4.55
C ASP A 45 -13.49 14.35 -3.33
N ALA A 46 -12.84 13.19 -3.18
CA ALA A 46 -13.10 12.31 -2.04
C ALA A 46 -12.61 12.94 -0.72
N GLN A 47 -13.38 12.73 0.34
CA GLN A 47 -12.89 13.01 1.68
C GLN A 47 -11.83 11.99 2.05
N TYR A 48 -10.60 12.46 2.25
CA TYR A 48 -9.42 11.63 2.45
C TYR A 48 -8.85 11.80 3.85
N PHE A 49 -8.66 10.68 4.57
CA PHE A 49 -8.05 10.62 5.88
C PHE A 49 -6.82 9.73 5.85
N PHE A 50 -5.72 10.20 6.42
CA PHE A 50 -4.53 9.38 6.63
C PHE A 50 -4.47 8.95 8.10
N VAL A 51 -4.55 7.64 8.35
CA VAL A 51 -4.48 7.07 9.69
C VAL A 51 -3.01 6.87 10.06
N ASP A 52 -2.44 7.80 10.82
CA ASP A 52 -1.10 7.65 11.37
C ASP A 52 -1.09 6.87 12.70
N THR A 53 0.02 6.93 13.45
CA THR A 53 0.22 6.19 14.71
C THR A 53 0.10 7.04 15.96
N ARG A 54 -0.47 8.26 15.87
CA ARG A 54 -0.79 9.11 17.03
C ARG A 54 -1.99 8.55 17.79
N SER A 55 -2.29 9.14 18.95
CA SER A 55 -3.40 8.68 19.79
C SER A 55 -4.75 8.78 19.08
N SER A 56 -5.69 7.92 19.47
CA SER A 56 -7.06 7.88 18.93
C SER A 56 -7.76 9.24 19.04
N GLU A 57 -7.58 9.93 20.17
CA GLU A 57 -8.16 11.26 20.44
C GLU A 57 -7.57 12.33 19.52
N THR A 58 -6.27 12.24 19.24
CA THR A 58 -5.58 13.17 18.34
C THR A 58 -6.09 13.00 16.91
N LEU A 59 -6.20 11.75 16.45
CA LEU A 59 -6.74 11.42 15.13
C LEU A 59 -8.20 11.85 15.00
N LEU A 60 -9.04 11.59 16.01
CA LEU A 60 -10.43 12.01 16.00
C LEU A 60 -10.56 13.53 15.89
N LYS A 61 -9.75 14.29 16.65
CA LYS A 61 -9.73 15.75 16.59
C LYS A 61 -9.29 16.27 15.22
N ASP A 62 -8.22 15.71 14.67
CA ASP A 62 -7.69 16.09 13.36
C ASP A 62 -8.63 15.72 12.21
N PHE A 63 -9.35 14.60 12.32
CA PHE A 63 -10.31 14.20 11.29
C PHE A 63 -11.60 15.01 11.41
N SER A 64 -12.02 15.35 12.63
CA SER A 64 -13.18 16.20 12.87
C SER A 64 -13.03 17.57 12.21
N SER A 65 -11.87 18.21 12.39
CA SER A 65 -11.60 19.55 11.84
C SER A 65 -11.57 19.60 10.31
N GLN A 66 -11.42 18.45 9.64
CA GLN A 66 -11.48 18.35 8.18
C GLN A 66 -12.91 18.38 7.63
N ILE A 67 -13.91 18.02 8.43
CA ILE A 67 -15.30 17.90 7.97
C ILE A 67 -16.26 18.93 8.55
N PHE A 68 -15.92 19.55 9.68
CA PHE A 68 -16.68 20.66 10.25
C PHE A 68 -15.82 21.51 11.19
N GLU A 69 -16.27 22.74 11.48
CA GLU A 69 -15.63 23.60 12.48
C GLU A 69 -15.92 23.08 13.89
N GLY A 70 -15.03 22.20 14.40
CA GLY A 70 -15.12 21.65 15.75
C GLY A 70 -14.43 20.30 15.91
N SER A 71 -14.72 19.64 17.03
CA SER A 71 -14.27 18.26 17.30
C SER A 71 -15.44 17.41 17.73
N PHE A 72 -15.53 16.18 17.21
CA PHE A 72 -16.45 15.19 17.77
C PHE A 72 -15.84 14.61 19.05
N ASP A 73 -16.72 14.25 19.99
CA ASP A 73 -16.33 13.60 21.24
C ASP A 73 -16.21 12.07 21.10
N SER A 74 -16.67 11.51 19.97
CA SER A 74 -16.61 10.07 19.71
C SER A 74 -16.48 9.73 18.23
N TRP A 75 -15.83 8.59 17.95
CA TRP A 75 -15.77 8.00 16.62
C TRP A 75 -17.15 7.69 16.04
N GLU A 76 -18.12 7.29 16.88
CA GLU A 76 -19.49 7.04 16.44
C GLU A 76 -20.14 8.31 15.89
N GLY A 77 -20.04 9.43 16.62
CA GLY A 77 -20.53 10.73 16.17
C GLY A 77 -19.85 11.18 14.87
N PHE A 78 -18.53 11.03 14.81
CA PHE A 78 -17.74 11.36 13.63
C PHE A 78 -18.18 10.56 12.40
N PHE A 79 -18.24 9.23 12.47
CA PHE A 79 -18.63 8.41 11.30
C PHE A 79 -20.06 8.69 10.85
N ARG A 80 -21.00 8.93 11.78
CA ARG A 80 -22.39 9.26 11.44
C ARG A 80 -22.50 10.58 10.68
N ALA A 81 -21.74 11.60 11.09
CA ALA A 81 -21.68 12.87 10.38
C ALA A 81 -20.98 12.70 9.03
N LEU A 82 -19.84 12.02 9.02
CA LEU A 82 -19.03 11.79 7.83
C LEU A 82 -19.84 11.14 6.70
N PHE A 83 -20.53 10.04 6.97
CA PHE A 83 -21.31 9.32 5.94
C PHE A 83 -22.60 10.04 5.54
N ARG A 84 -23.02 11.06 6.28
CA ARG A 84 -24.13 11.94 5.89
C ARG A 84 -23.66 13.06 4.95
N LEU A 85 -22.45 13.56 5.17
CA LEU A 85 -21.91 14.72 4.47
C LEU A 85 -21.12 14.34 3.22
N GLN A 86 -20.50 13.15 3.21
CA GLN A 86 -19.54 12.75 2.19
C GLN A 86 -20.02 11.50 1.43
N GLU A 87 -19.98 11.58 0.10
CA GLU A 87 -20.33 10.45 -0.77
C GLU A 87 -19.17 9.47 -0.96
N VAL A 88 -17.93 9.96 -1.07
CA VAL A 88 -16.74 9.12 -1.21
C VAL A 88 -15.77 9.43 -0.08
N VAL A 89 -15.47 8.40 0.72
CA VAL A 89 -14.62 8.50 1.90
C VAL A 89 -13.48 7.50 1.79
N ILE A 90 -12.25 7.96 2.01
CA ILE A 90 -11.04 7.16 1.91
C ILE A 90 -10.28 7.26 3.23
N PHE A 91 -9.98 6.11 3.84
CA PHE A 91 -9.02 6.00 4.94
C PHE A 91 -7.78 5.27 4.45
N ASP A 92 -6.66 5.98 4.37
CA ASP A 92 -5.35 5.41 4.03
C ASP A 92 -4.58 4.99 5.27
N GLU A 93 -3.79 3.93 5.12
CA GLU A 93 -3.12 3.19 6.18
C GLU A 93 -4.08 2.74 7.32
N PHE A 94 -5.30 2.35 6.95
CA PHE A 94 -6.38 1.97 7.87
C PHE A 94 -5.99 0.87 8.87
N GLN A 95 -5.02 0.02 8.52
CA GLN A 95 -4.52 -1.00 9.42
C GLN A 95 -3.86 -0.45 10.70
N ASN A 96 -3.47 0.82 10.71
CA ASN A 96 -2.88 1.46 11.89
C ASN A 96 -3.85 1.51 13.08
N PHE A 97 -5.18 1.48 12.86
CA PHE A 97 -6.16 1.33 13.94
C PHE A 97 -5.96 0.05 14.76
N MET A 98 -5.33 -1.00 14.23
CA MET A 98 -4.96 -2.19 15.00
C MET A 98 -4.05 -1.86 16.20
N ARG A 99 -3.19 -0.85 16.04
CA ARG A 99 -2.23 -0.40 17.05
C ARG A 99 -2.74 0.79 17.84
N VAL A 100 -3.48 1.70 17.19
CA VAL A 100 -3.99 2.93 17.79
C VAL A 100 -5.21 2.66 18.65
N ASP A 101 -6.27 2.07 18.08
CA ASP A 101 -7.56 1.86 18.74
C ASP A 101 -8.40 0.85 17.96
N GLN A 102 -8.46 -0.38 18.48
CA GLN A 102 -9.22 -1.46 17.83
C GLN A 102 -10.74 -1.28 17.96
N SER A 103 -11.22 -0.43 18.89
CA SER A 103 -12.66 -0.19 19.05
C SER A 103 -13.26 0.49 17.81
N VAL A 104 -12.44 1.21 17.04
CA VAL A 104 -12.85 1.87 15.79
C VAL A 104 -13.47 0.88 14.81
N PHE A 105 -13.01 -0.37 14.76
CA PHE A 105 -13.57 -1.34 13.82
C PHE A 105 -15.03 -1.70 14.14
N SER A 106 -15.37 -1.95 15.41
CA SER A 106 -16.73 -2.29 15.81
C SER A 106 -17.67 -1.08 15.73
N ILE A 107 -17.16 0.11 16.05
CA ILE A 107 -17.89 1.37 15.89
C ILE A 107 -18.19 1.63 14.42
N LEU A 108 -17.18 1.51 13.55
CA LEU A 108 -17.34 1.66 12.10
C LEU A 108 -18.35 0.66 11.56
N GLN A 109 -18.28 -0.60 11.97
CA GLN A 109 -19.23 -1.63 11.56
C GLN A 109 -20.67 -1.24 11.92
N LYS A 110 -20.91 -0.86 13.18
CA LYS A 110 -22.23 -0.44 13.66
C LYS A 110 -22.78 0.71 12.83
N VAL A 111 -22.00 1.78 12.68
CA VAL A 111 -22.43 2.98 11.94
C VAL A 111 -22.61 2.68 10.45
N TRP A 112 -21.72 1.89 9.87
CA TRP A 112 -21.81 1.50 8.48
C TRP A 112 -23.05 0.66 8.21
N ASP A 113 -23.36 -0.35 9.03
CA ASP A 113 -24.52 -1.23 8.88
C ASP A 113 -25.84 -0.44 8.94
N GLU A 114 -25.95 0.51 9.88
CA GLU A 114 -27.12 1.38 10.05
C GLU A 114 -27.28 2.44 8.94
N ASN A 115 -26.20 2.78 8.23
CA ASN A 115 -26.24 3.77 7.16
C ASN A 115 -27.08 3.27 5.96
N SER A 116 -28.13 3.97 5.56
CA SER A 116 -28.94 3.62 4.38
C SER A 116 -28.55 4.43 3.13
N GLY A 117 -27.49 5.25 3.20
CA GLY A 117 -27.02 6.10 2.12
C GLY A 117 -26.39 5.35 0.94
N ARG A 118 -25.83 6.14 0.01
CA ARG A 118 -25.15 5.64 -1.20
C ARG A 118 -23.62 5.79 -1.14
N GLY A 119 -23.08 5.99 0.06
CA GLY A 119 -21.66 6.30 0.24
C GLY A 119 -20.74 5.16 -0.22
N LEU A 120 -19.58 5.54 -0.74
CA LEU A 120 -18.46 4.67 -1.05
C LEU A 120 -17.38 4.87 0.01
N LEU A 121 -17.10 3.82 0.77
CA LEU A 121 -16.04 3.79 1.76
C LEU A 121 -14.89 2.92 1.26
N ILE A 122 -13.70 3.51 1.15
CA ILE A 122 -12.48 2.81 0.75
C ILE A 122 -11.52 2.80 1.92
N LEU A 123 -11.18 1.60 2.38
CA LEU A 123 -10.25 1.36 3.48
C LEU A 123 -8.98 0.78 2.87
N CYS A 124 -7.92 1.58 2.80
CA CYS A 124 -6.67 1.17 2.18
C CYS A 124 -5.51 1.00 3.14
N GLY A 125 -4.56 0.12 2.76
CA GLY A 125 -3.45 -0.22 3.63
C GLY A 125 -2.24 -0.82 2.91
N SER A 126 -1.04 -0.44 3.35
CA SER A 126 0.21 -0.92 2.77
C SER A 126 0.68 -2.27 3.30
N TYR A 127 0.24 -2.67 4.49
CA TYR A 127 0.61 -3.96 5.10
C TYR A 127 -0.45 -5.01 4.83
N VAL A 128 -0.22 -5.80 3.78
CA VAL A 128 -1.17 -6.81 3.27
C VAL A 128 -1.56 -7.80 4.36
N GLY A 129 -0.60 -8.26 5.18
CA GLY A 129 -0.89 -9.18 6.29
C GLY A 129 -1.87 -8.60 7.30
N MET A 130 -1.72 -7.33 7.69
CA MET A 130 -2.63 -6.68 8.62
C MET A 130 -4.01 -6.43 8.00
N MET A 131 -4.06 -6.01 6.74
CA MET A 131 -5.34 -5.86 6.03
C MET A 131 -6.09 -7.20 5.91
N LYS A 132 -5.37 -8.31 5.68
CA LYS A 132 -5.96 -9.66 5.74
C LYS A 132 -6.55 -9.98 7.11
N ARG A 133 -5.85 -9.65 8.20
CA ARG A 133 -6.36 -9.81 9.57
C ARG A 133 -7.57 -8.94 9.90
N ILE A 134 -7.77 -7.82 9.22
CA ILE A 134 -8.90 -6.90 9.44
C ILE A 134 -10.14 -7.31 8.63
N PHE A 135 -9.97 -7.89 7.44
CA PHE A 135 -11.08 -8.11 6.49
C PHE A 135 -11.27 -9.56 5.99
N LEU A 136 -10.24 -10.40 6.07
CA LEU A 136 -10.24 -11.74 5.45
C LEU A 136 -10.31 -12.89 6.46
N ASP A 137 -9.71 -12.77 7.64
CA ASP A 137 -9.75 -13.85 8.63
C ASP A 137 -11.17 -14.02 9.21
N GLN A 138 -11.58 -15.25 9.54
CA GLN A 138 -12.93 -15.49 10.10
C GLN A 138 -13.17 -14.75 11.42
N LYS A 139 -12.10 -14.49 12.18
CA LYS A 139 -12.13 -13.71 13.43
C LYS A 139 -11.86 -12.22 13.19
N ALA A 140 -11.78 -11.79 11.94
CA ALA A 140 -11.46 -10.42 11.60
C ALA A 140 -12.61 -9.49 11.99
N PRO A 141 -12.31 -8.30 12.52
CA PRO A 141 -13.33 -7.38 13.02
C PRO A 141 -14.30 -6.90 11.94
N LEU A 142 -13.87 -6.84 10.68
CA LEU A 142 -14.71 -6.45 9.54
C LEU A 142 -14.96 -7.61 8.56
N PHE A 143 -14.87 -8.86 9.04
CA PHE A 143 -15.13 -10.04 8.22
C PHE A 143 -16.54 -9.99 7.62
N GLY A 144 -16.63 -10.25 6.31
CA GLY A 144 -17.90 -10.29 5.57
C GLY A 144 -18.56 -8.93 5.32
N ARG A 145 -17.93 -7.80 5.71
CA ARG A 145 -18.51 -6.45 5.56
C ARG A 145 -18.07 -5.69 4.32
N CYS A 146 -16.95 -6.08 3.71
CA CYS A 146 -16.55 -5.51 2.43
C CYS A 146 -17.33 -6.12 1.28
N ASP A 147 -17.88 -5.27 0.42
CA ASP A 147 -18.43 -5.66 -0.86
C ASP A 147 -17.33 -6.11 -1.82
N HIS A 148 -16.16 -5.47 -1.74
CA HIS A 148 -15.02 -5.76 -2.60
C HIS A 148 -13.71 -5.76 -1.82
N LYS A 149 -12.85 -6.70 -2.17
CA LYS A 149 -11.47 -6.83 -1.66
C LYS A 149 -10.55 -6.75 -2.87
N VAL A 150 -9.75 -5.70 -2.93
CA VAL A 150 -8.90 -5.39 -4.08
C VAL A 150 -7.45 -5.46 -3.63
N GLU A 151 -6.68 -6.36 -4.24
CA GLU A 151 -5.23 -6.44 -4.06
C GLU A 151 -4.54 -5.74 -5.22
N LEU A 152 -3.98 -4.56 -4.97
CA LEU A 152 -3.19 -3.83 -5.95
C LEU A 152 -1.79 -4.42 -6.03
N ASN A 153 -1.52 -5.11 -7.14
CA ASN A 153 -0.26 -5.79 -7.38
C ASN A 153 0.75 -4.89 -8.08
N GLN A 154 2.02 -5.28 -8.04
CA GLN A 154 3.07 -4.64 -8.83
C GLN A 154 2.83 -4.82 -10.33
N PHE A 155 3.42 -3.95 -11.15
CA PHE A 155 3.36 -4.09 -12.60
C PHE A 155 3.96 -5.44 -13.00
N ARG A 156 3.35 -6.10 -13.99
CA ARG A 156 4.03 -7.20 -14.65
C ARG A 156 5.09 -6.59 -15.56
N PHE A 157 5.95 -7.44 -16.08
CA PHE A 157 7.06 -6.97 -16.91
C PHE A 157 6.57 -6.14 -18.11
N ARG A 158 5.42 -6.50 -18.71
CA ARG A 158 4.85 -5.77 -19.85
C ARG A 158 4.58 -4.31 -19.52
N GLU A 159 3.94 -4.02 -18.39
CA GLU A 159 3.55 -2.66 -18.04
C GLU A 159 4.77 -1.87 -17.52
N ALA A 160 5.68 -2.53 -16.80
CA ALA A 160 6.96 -1.95 -16.41
C ALA A 160 7.83 -1.58 -17.64
N LEU A 161 7.84 -2.41 -18.68
CA LEU A 161 8.53 -2.16 -19.94
C LEU A 161 7.99 -0.93 -20.66
N GLU A 162 6.67 -0.72 -20.67
CA GLU A 162 6.07 0.48 -21.26
C GLU A 162 6.57 1.75 -20.55
N MET A 163 6.58 1.72 -19.21
CA MET A 163 7.08 2.82 -18.40
C MET A 163 8.57 3.08 -18.65
N MET A 164 9.42 2.05 -18.60
CA MET A 164 10.87 2.20 -18.82
C MET A 164 11.20 2.63 -20.26
N ARG A 165 10.47 2.17 -21.27
CA ARG A 165 10.64 2.66 -22.65
C ARG A 165 10.35 4.15 -22.76
N SER A 166 9.39 4.66 -22.00
CA SER A 166 9.11 6.10 -21.97
C SER A 166 10.24 6.93 -21.35
N PHE A 167 11.13 6.30 -20.58
CA PHE A 167 12.37 6.89 -20.05
C PHE A 167 13.60 6.64 -20.95
N GLY A 168 13.41 5.95 -22.08
CA GLY A 168 14.48 5.68 -23.06
C GLY A 168 15.27 4.39 -22.83
N TYR A 169 14.79 3.44 -22.02
CA TYR A 169 15.44 2.14 -21.86
C TYR A 169 15.10 1.17 -23.00
N SER A 170 16.08 0.35 -23.38
CA SER A 170 15.91 -0.78 -24.30
C SER A 170 15.15 -1.93 -23.63
N PHE A 171 14.84 -2.98 -24.40
CA PHE A 171 14.23 -4.19 -23.84
C PHE A 171 15.18 -4.90 -22.87
N GLU A 172 16.46 -5.00 -23.23
CA GLU A 172 17.52 -5.64 -22.44
C GLU A 172 17.73 -4.90 -21.12
N GLU A 173 17.88 -3.57 -21.17
CA GLU A 173 18.01 -2.74 -19.97
C GLU A 173 16.76 -2.83 -19.08
N ALA A 174 15.56 -2.94 -19.67
CA ALA A 174 14.32 -3.12 -18.93
C ALA A 174 14.26 -4.48 -18.21
N VAL A 175 14.79 -5.55 -18.83
CA VAL A 175 14.90 -6.87 -18.17
C VAL A 175 15.84 -6.79 -16.97
N GLU A 176 16.99 -6.13 -17.13
CA GLU A 176 17.95 -5.92 -16.03
C GLU A 176 17.28 -5.17 -14.86
N TRP A 177 16.65 -4.02 -15.14
CA TRP A 177 16.02 -3.22 -14.10
C TRP A 177 14.81 -3.88 -13.45
N TYR A 178 14.00 -4.61 -14.22
CA TYR A 178 12.88 -5.37 -13.64
C TYR A 178 13.37 -6.47 -12.72
N SER A 179 14.54 -7.06 -13.00
CA SER A 179 15.15 -8.07 -12.13
C SER A 179 15.64 -7.49 -10.80
N VAL A 180 16.09 -6.22 -10.81
CA VAL A 180 16.58 -5.52 -9.60
C VAL A 180 15.45 -4.91 -8.78
N LEU A 181 14.52 -4.20 -9.43
CA LEU A 181 13.50 -3.38 -8.76
C LEU A 181 12.12 -4.03 -8.74
N GLY A 182 11.92 -5.10 -9.50
CA GLY A 182 10.60 -5.67 -9.76
C GLY A 182 9.69 -4.69 -10.49
N GLY A 183 8.38 -4.90 -10.33
CA GLY A 183 7.34 -4.05 -10.93
C GLY A 183 6.84 -2.92 -10.04
N ILE A 184 7.57 -2.52 -8.99
CA ILE A 184 7.06 -1.53 -8.02
C ILE A 184 7.11 -0.15 -8.67
N PRO A 185 5.97 0.52 -8.93
CA PRO A 185 5.93 1.75 -9.72
C PRO A 185 6.85 2.84 -9.18
N GLN A 186 6.85 3.08 -7.86
CA GLN A 186 7.71 4.12 -7.28
C GLN A 186 9.21 3.83 -7.46
N TYR A 187 9.64 2.56 -7.48
CA TYR A 187 11.04 2.22 -7.71
C TYR A 187 11.40 2.45 -9.18
N LEU A 188 10.52 2.03 -10.09
CA LEU A 188 10.70 2.28 -11.53
C LEU A 188 10.76 3.78 -11.85
N TRP A 189 10.03 4.62 -11.11
CA TRP A 189 10.11 6.08 -11.25
C TRP A 189 11.50 6.66 -10.92
N LEU A 190 12.31 5.97 -10.11
CA LEU A 190 13.69 6.40 -9.84
C LEU A 190 14.62 6.22 -11.06
N LEU A 191 14.13 5.54 -12.11
CA LEU A 191 14.81 5.36 -13.38
C LEU A 191 14.46 6.44 -14.42
N GLU A 192 13.55 7.39 -14.11
CA GLU A 192 13.10 8.43 -15.04
C GLU A 192 14.28 9.17 -15.69
N GLU A 193 15.27 9.54 -14.89
CA GLU A 193 16.55 10.04 -15.38
C GLU A 193 17.46 8.86 -15.75
N LYS A 194 17.50 8.54 -17.06
CA LYS A 194 18.34 7.47 -17.58
C LYS A 194 19.82 7.74 -17.32
N ALA A 195 20.49 6.74 -16.75
CA ALA A 195 21.94 6.70 -16.58
C ALA A 195 22.45 5.29 -16.89
N SER A 196 23.78 5.11 -16.92
CA SER A 196 24.35 3.76 -17.03
C SER A 196 23.92 2.91 -15.83
N PHE A 197 23.80 1.60 -16.05
CA PHE A 197 23.38 0.66 -15.02
C PHE A 197 24.22 0.80 -13.73
N GLU A 198 25.54 0.83 -13.86
CA GLU A 198 26.45 0.96 -12.70
C GLU A 198 26.23 2.28 -11.93
N MET A 199 26.13 3.41 -12.63
CA MET A 199 25.94 4.71 -11.99
C MET A 199 24.60 4.75 -11.25
N LYS A 200 23.53 4.25 -11.90
CA LYS A 200 22.20 4.25 -11.31
C LYS A 200 22.11 3.27 -10.12
N ILE A 201 22.75 2.10 -10.17
CA ILE A 201 22.81 1.19 -9.02
C ILE A 201 23.48 1.85 -7.81
N ARG A 202 24.60 2.55 -8.01
CA ARG A 202 25.26 3.31 -6.93
C ARG A 202 24.36 4.41 -6.39
N GLU A 203 23.68 5.15 -7.26
CA GLU A 203 22.71 6.18 -6.90
C GLU A 203 21.56 5.62 -6.07
N LEU A 204 20.99 4.48 -6.47
CA LEU A 204 19.79 3.91 -5.83
C LEU A 204 20.09 3.23 -4.49
N PHE A 205 21.23 2.56 -4.34
CA PHE A 205 21.50 1.68 -3.21
C PHE A 205 22.74 2.05 -2.37
N PHE A 206 23.84 2.46 -2.98
CA PHE A 206 25.16 2.44 -2.32
C PHE A 206 25.68 3.82 -1.88
N ASN A 207 25.21 4.90 -2.48
CA ASN A 207 25.56 6.24 -2.06
C ASN A 207 25.04 6.54 -0.65
N ARG A 208 25.66 7.53 0.02
CA ARG A 208 25.30 7.92 1.39
C ARG A 208 23.83 8.30 1.54
N PHE A 209 23.26 8.91 0.51
CA PHE A 209 21.89 9.43 0.49
C PHE A 209 20.97 8.63 -0.46
N SER A 210 21.35 7.39 -0.77
CA SER A 210 20.61 6.53 -1.68
C SER A 210 19.18 6.25 -1.19
N PRO A 211 18.16 6.40 -2.04
CA PRO A 211 16.75 6.30 -1.64
C PRO A 211 16.33 4.87 -1.25
N LEU A 212 17.04 3.84 -1.71
CA LEU A 212 16.72 2.44 -1.43
C LEU A 212 17.69 1.78 -0.43
N ARG A 213 18.66 2.53 0.11
CA ARG A 213 19.69 2.01 1.03
C ARG A 213 19.10 1.29 2.25
N GLU A 214 18.11 1.89 2.89
CA GLU A 214 17.46 1.35 4.09
C GLU A 214 16.09 0.73 3.77
N GLU A 215 15.75 0.55 2.49
CA GLU A 215 14.37 0.20 2.11
C GLU A 215 13.95 -1.17 2.63
N GLY A 216 14.83 -2.18 2.52
CA GLY A 216 14.56 -3.52 3.06
C GLY A 216 14.28 -3.48 4.56
N LYS A 217 15.09 -2.72 5.30
CA LYS A 217 14.91 -2.52 6.75
C LYS A 217 13.61 -1.82 7.09
N ASN A 218 13.32 -0.72 6.40
CA ASN A 218 12.13 0.07 6.64
C ASN A 218 10.85 -0.73 6.36
N LEU A 219 10.86 -1.59 5.34
CA LEU A 219 9.74 -2.49 5.04
C LEU A 219 9.49 -3.49 6.18
N LEU A 220 10.54 -4.15 6.68
CA LEU A 220 10.43 -5.13 7.76
C LEU A 220 9.99 -4.48 9.08
N VAL A 221 10.58 -3.35 9.44
CA VAL A 221 10.20 -2.59 10.65
C VAL A 221 8.74 -2.14 10.55
N GLY A 222 8.32 -1.66 9.37
CA GLY A 222 6.94 -1.22 9.15
C GLY A 222 5.93 -2.35 9.35
N GLU A 223 6.14 -3.48 8.68
CA GLU A 223 5.19 -4.59 8.66
C GLU A 223 5.17 -5.38 9.98
N PHE A 224 6.34 -5.62 10.59
CA PHE A 224 6.46 -6.50 11.76
C PHE A 224 6.67 -5.76 13.09
N GLY A 225 6.86 -4.44 13.09
CA GLY A 225 6.99 -3.67 14.32
C GLY A 225 8.13 -4.20 15.19
N THR A 226 7.89 -4.47 16.48
CA THR A 226 8.90 -4.99 17.41
C THR A 226 9.39 -6.40 17.09
N GLU A 227 8.68 -7.16 16.25
CA GLU A 227 9.08 -8.52 15.86
C GLU A 227 10.10 -8.54 14.72
N HIS A 228 10.40 -7.39 14.10
CA HIS A 228 11.32 -7.30 12.96
C HIS A 228 12.71 -7.94 13.15
N PRO A 229 13.36 -7.96 14.34
CA PRO A 229 14.70 -8.54 14.47
C PRO A 229 14.73 -10.04 14.12
N GLY A 230 13.69 -10.79 14.47
CA GLY A 230 13.62 -12.22 14.14
C GLY A 230 13.52 -12.47 12.63
N TYR A 231 12.74 -11.65 11.92
CA TYR A 231 12.63 -11.74 10.46
C TYR A 231 13.93 -11.33 9.76
N PHE A 232 14.65 -10.36 10.32
CA PHE A 232 15.99 -10.02 9.86
C PHE A 232 16.96 -11.19 9.94
N SER A 233 17.02 -11.88 11.09
CA SER A 233 17.88 -13.05 11.26
C SER A 233 17.54 -14.18 10.29
N ILE A 234 16.26 -14.36 9.95
CA ILE A 234 15.84 -15.33 8.93
C ILE A 234 16.37 -14.94 7.55
N LEU A 235 16.26 -13.66 7.16
CA LEU A 235 16.75 -13.19 5.87
C LEU A 235 18.27 -13.30 5.76
N GLU A 236 19.01 -12.92 6.81
CA GLU A 236 20.46 -13.11 6.88
C GLU A 236 20.83 -14.60 6.76
N ALA A 237 20.08 -15.49 7.40
CA ALA A 237 20.31 -16.94 7.28
C ALA A 237 20.02 -17.47 5.87
N VAL A 238 19.01 -16.94 5.17
CA VAL A 238 18.70 -17.31 3.78
C VAL A 238 19.78 -16.81 2.83
N GLU A 239 20.28 -15.58 3.02
CA GLU A 239 21.39 -15.00 2.27
C GLU A 239 22.66 -15.88 2.43
N LEU A 240 23.01 -16.23 3.67
CA LEU A 240 24.14 -17.13 3.96
C LEU A 240 23.97 -18.51 3.32
N ARG A 241 22.74 -19.01 3.21
CA ARG A 241 22.44 -20.29 2.54
C ARG A 241 22.58 -20.21 1.02
N ALA A 242 22.18 -19.09 0.40
CA ALA A 242 22.38 -18.86 -1.03
C ALA A 242 23.88 -18.85 -1.37
N PHE A 243 24.71 -18.19 -0.54
CA PHE A 243 26.17 -18.21 -0.66
C PHE A 243 26.80 -19.61 -0.44
N LEU A 244 26.21 -20.43 0.43
CA LEU A 244 26.69 -21.81 0.68
C LEU A 244 26.41 -22.76 -0.48
N VAL A 245 25.32 -22.55 -1.23
CA VAL A 245 24.99 -23.35 -2.43
C VAL A 245 25.92 -22.99 -3.59
N GLU A 246 26.25 -21.71 -3.81
CA GLU A 246 27.27 -21.31 -4.80
C GLU A 246 28.64 -21.92 -4.49
N ARG A 247 29.08 -21.91 -3.23
CA ARG A 247 30.34 -22.55 -2.82
C ARG A 247 30.36 -24.06 -3.00
N LEU A 248 29.22 -24.75 -2.91
CA LEU A 248 29.15 -26.19 -3.16
C LEU A 248 29.24 -26.51 -4.65
N LEU A 249 28.74 -25.64 -5.52
CA LEU A 249 28.83 -25.78 -6.98
C LEU A 249 30.25 -25.44 -7.50
N ASP A 250 30.93 -24.43 -6.93
CA ASP A 250 32.32 -24.09 -7.28
C ASP A 250 33.35 -25.18 -6.85
N VAL A 251 33.01 -25.97 -5.82
CA VAL A 251 33.87 -27.08 -5.35
C VAL A 251 33.73 -28.33 -6.24
N GLU A 252 32.65 -28.46 -7.01
CA GLU A 252 32.48 -29.55 -7.99
C GLU A 252 33.17 -29.25 -9.32
N ASP A 253 33.23 -27.99 -9.77
CA ASP A 253 33.90 -27.60 -11.02
C ASP A 253 35.43 -27.50 -10.90
N SER A 254 35.97 -27.32 -9.69
CA SER A 254 37.42 -27.35 -9.44
C SER A 254 38.03 -28.76 -9.30
N ARG A 255 37.22 -29.81 -9.54
CA ARG A 255 37.64 -31.22 -9.54
C ARG A 255 37.55 -31.90 -10.92
N ARG A 256 37.46 -31.14 -12.01
CA ARG A 256 37.59 -31.64 -13.39
C ARG A 256 38.86 -31.14 -14.08
#